data_AF-I3D8U7-F1
#
_entry.id   AF-I3D8U7-F1
#
_cell.length_a   1.000
_cell.length_b   1.000
_cell.length_c   1.000
_cell.angle_alpha   90.00
_cell.angle_beta   90.00
_cell.angle_gamma   90.00
#
_symmetry.space_group_name_H-M   'P 1'
#
loop_
_entity.id
_entity.type
_entity.pdbx_description
1 polymer ?
#
loop_
_entity_poly.entity_id
_entity_poly.type
_entity_poly.pdbx_seq_one_letter_code
_entity_poly.pdbx_strand_id
1 'polypeptide(L)' 'MSNAIILHTVKQGERWDNLAYHYYGTVNEINRLIDANPHIPFCEMLPMGETLKVPVLEVKTTDNSDLPPWLQGDN' A
#
# COMPACT_ATOMS: atom_id res chain seq x y z
N MET A 1 -17.40 -6.21 -5.63
CA MET A 1 -16.13 -5.46 -5.52
C MET A 1 -15.15 -6.38 -4.81
N SER A 2 -14.17 -6.91 -5.52
CA SER A 2 -13.17 -7.82 -4.97
C SER A 2 -12.02 -7.00 -4.41
N ASN A 3 -11.91 -6.90 -3.08
CA ASN A 3 -10.73 -6.30 -2.45
C ASN A 3 -9.51 -7.19 -2.73
N ALA A 4 -8.72 -6.87 -3.75
CA ALA A 4 -7.47 -7.57 -4.02
C ALA A 4 -6.48 -7.34 -2.86
N ILE A 5 -5.70 -8.37 -2.53
CA ILE A 5 -4.72 -8.35 -1.44
C ILE A 5 -3.40 -8.87 -2.00
N ILE A 6 -2.33 -8.12 -1.75
CA ILE A 6 -0.95 -8.58 -1.94
C ILE A 6 -0.47 -9.17 -0.61
N LEU A 7 0.18 -10.33 -0.66
CA LEU A 7 0.84 -10.93 0.50
C LEU A 7 2.33 -10.60 0.45
N HIS A 8 2.82 -9.98 1.52
CA HIS A 8 4.23 -9.62 1.68
C HIS A 8 4.83 -10.36 2.86
N THR A 9 5.97 -11.02 2.66
CA THR A 9 6.73 -11.63 3.76
C THR A 9 7.68 -10.61 4.34
N VAL A 10 7.51 -10.29 5.64
CA VAL A 10 8.31 -9.29 6.33
C VAL A 10 9.79 -9.69 6.36
N LYS A 11 10.64 -8.76 5.92
CA LYS A 11 12.10 -8.88 5.93
C LYS A 11 12.69 -8.13 7.13
N GLN A 12 13.94 -8.46 7.44
CA GLN A 12 14.66 -7.81 8.54
C GLN A 12 14.69 -6.28 8.38
N GLY A 13 14.33 -5.57 9.46
CA GLY A 13 14.37 -4.11 9.51
C GLY A 13 13.20 -3.39 8.84
N GLU A 14 12.22 -4.12 8.31
CA GLU A 14 11.00 -3.50 7.78
C GLU A 14 10.11 -2.94 8.90
N ARG A 15 9.46 -1.82 8.57
CA ARG A 15 8.64 -1.02 9.48
C ARG A 15 7.33 -0.68 8.78
N TRP A 16 6.29 -0.33 9.56
CA TRP A 16 4.98 0.04 9.01
C TRP A 16 5.05 1.21 8.03
N ASP A 17 5.79 2.27 8.36
CA ASP A 17 5.98 3.47 7.54
C ASP A 17 6.68 3.16 6.21
N ASN A 18 7.74 2.35 6.26
CA ASN A 18 8.47 1.91 5.08
C ASN A 18 7.59 1.12 4.12
N LEU A 19 6.78 0.19 4.63
CA LEU A 19 5.89 -0.63 3.81
C LEU A 19 4.70 0.18 3.28
N ALA A 20 4.15 1.11 4.07
CA ALA A 20 3.11 2.02 3.60
C ALA A 20 3.61 2.88 2.44
N TYR A 21 4.82 3.46 2.57
CA TYR A 21 5.44 4.21 1.48
C TYR A 21 5.72 3.34 0.25
N HIS A 22 6.24 2.12 0.45
CA HIS A 22 6.55 1.20 -0.65
C HIS A 22 5.32 0.82 -1.47
N TYR A 23 4.19 0.52 -0.82
CA TYR A 23 2.98 0.03 -1.50
C TYR A 23 2.00 1.13 -1.92
N TYR A 24 1.95 2.24 -1.18
CA TYR A 24 0.96 3.29 -1.39
C TYR A 24 1.57 4.65 -1.76
N GLY A 25 2.90 4.76 -1.79
CA GLY A 25 3.61 6.01 -2.09
C GLY A 25 3.54 7.05 -0.96
N THR A 26 2.95 6.72 0.19
CA THR A 26 2.83 7.63 1.34
C THR A 26 2.82 6.88 2.66
N VAL A 27 3.45 7.46 3.67
CA VAL A 27 3.45 6.94 5.06
C VAL A 27 2.10 7.12 5.76
N ASN A 28 1.20 7.96 5.22
CA ASN A 28 -0.10 8.21 5.83
C ASN A 28 -1.04 6.99 5.78
N GLU A 29 -0.70 5.98 4.98
CA GLU A 29 -1.46 4.73 4.84
C GLU A 29 -1.03 3.64 5.84
N ILE A 30 -0.23 3.97 6.86
CA ILE A 30 0.13 3.04 7.95
C ILE A 30 -1.12 2.42 8.59
N ASN A 31 -2.14 3.24 8.87
CA ASN A 31 -3.36 2.75 9.53
C ASN A 31 -4.06 1.66 8.70
N ARG A 32 -4.07 1.79 7.36
CA ARG A 32 -4.61 0.75 6.48
C ARG A 32 -3.90 -0.59 6.65
N LEU A 33 -2.57 -0.56 6.75
CA LEU A 33 -1.80 -1.78 6.98
C LEU A 33 -2.05 -2.38 8.36
N ILE A 34 -2.15 -1.54 9.41
CA ILE A 34 -2.44 -1.98 10.78
C ILE A 34 -3.84 -2.61 10.85
N ASP A 35 -4.86 -1.96 10.29
CA ASP A 35 -6.25 -2.42 10.29
C ASP A 35 -6.40 -3.76 9.55
N ALA A 36 -5.63 -3.97 8.48
CA ALA A 36 -5.61 -5.22 7.73
C ALA A 36 -4.89 -6.36 8.47
N ASN A 37 -4.05 -6.05 9.46
CA ASN A 37 -3.17 -7.00 10.14
C ASN A 37 -3.19 -6.83 11.68
N PRO A 38 -4.36 -6.91 12.35
CA PRO A 38 -4.49 -6.67 13.79
C PRO A 38 -3.76 -7.71 14.67
N HIS A 39 -3.28 -8.81 14.08
CA HIS A 39 -2.50 -9.84 14.73
C HIS A 39 -1.00 -9.49 14.83
N ILE A 40 -0.53 -8.53 14.02
CA ILE A 40 0.85 -8.05 14.05
C ILE A 40 0.92 -6.87 15.02
N PRO A 41 1.85 -6.88 15.99
CA PRO A 41 1.95 -5.81 16.97
C PRO A 41 2.32 -4.47 16.32
N PHE A 42 1.83 -3.38 16.90
CA PHE A 42 2.31 -2.05 16.57
C PHE A 42 3.66 -1.80 17.26
N CYS A 43 4.74 -2.08 16.53
CA CYS A 43 6.12 -1.95 16.99
C CYS A 43 6.98 -1.24 15.94
N GLU A 44 8.16 -0.77 16.37
CA GLU A 44 9.07 -0.03 15.49
C GLU A 44 9.60 -0.87 14.33
N MET A 45 9.90 -2.15 14.57
CA MET A 45 10.35 -3.12 13.57
C MET A 45 9.43 -4.32 13.57
N LEU A 46 8.95 -4.70 12.39
CA LEU A 46 8.04 -5.82 12.22
C LEU A 46 8.75 -7.16 12.45
N PRO A 47 8.07 -8.16 13.02
CA PRO A 47 8.66 -9.49 13.19
C PRO A 47 8.97 -10.12 11.82
N MET A 48 10.23 -10.47 11.59
CA MET A 48 10.66 -11.07 10.33
C MET A 48 9.95 -12.41 10.08
N GLY A 49 9.56 -12.66 8.83
CA GLY A 49 8.89 -13.89 8.41
C GLY A 49 7.36 -13.85 8.53
N GLU A 50 6.80 -12.84 9.21
CA GLU A 50 5.35 -12.65 9.24
C GLU A 50 4.78 -12.33 7.85
N THR A 51 3.53 -12.73 7.62
CA THR A 51 2.84 -12.46 6.36
C THR A 51 1.93 -11.24 6.52
N LEU A 52 2.36 -10.12 5.94
CA LEU A 52 1.59 -8.88 5.88
C LEU A 52 0.59 -8.92 4.72
N LYS A 53 -0.68 -8.68 5.02
CA LYS A 53 -1.73 -8.43 4.02
C LYS A 53 -1.72 -6.96 3.63
N VAL A 54 -1.55 -6.68 2.35
CA VAL A 54 -1.53 -5.33 1.77
C VAL A 54 -2.76 -5.16 0.88
N PRO A 55 -3.83 -4.48 1.35
CA PRO A 55 -5.01 -4.21 0.53
C PRO A 55 -4.65 -3.34 -0.68
N VAL A 56 -5.09 -3.74 -1.88
CA VAL A 56 -4.91 -2.96 -3.11
C VAL A 56 -5.94 -1.84 -3.15
N LEU A 57 -5.50 -0.62 -3.52
CA LEU A 57 -6.40 0.50 -3.73
C LEU A 57 -7.12 0.33 -5.08
N GLU A 58 -8.44 0.43 -5.06
CA GLU A 58 -9.23 0.60 -6.28
C GLU A 58 -9.00 2.02 -6.79
N VAL A 59 -8.09 2.15 -7.77
CA VAL A 59 -7.85 3.43 -8.44
C VAL A 59 -8.95 3.63 -9.47
N LYS A 60 -9.78 4.66 -9.25
CA LYS A 60 -10.70 5.11 -10.29
C LYS A 60 -9.85 5.68 -11.42
N THR A 61 -10.07 5.20 -12.63
CA THR A 61 -9.53 5.85 -13.83
C THR A 61 -10.07 7.27 -13.87
N THR A 62 -9.17 8.25 -13.78
CA THR A 62 -9.52 9.65 -14.05
C THR A 62 -9.72 9.78 -15.55
N ASP A 63 -10.84 10.36 -15.96
CA ASP A 63 -11.00 10.78 -17.35
C ASP A 63 -10.08 11.97 -17.60
N ASN A 64 -9.07 11.74 -18.43
CA ASN A 64 -8.06 12.74 -18.75
C ASN A 64 -8.44 13.56 -20.00
N SER A 65 -9.64 13.38 -20.56
CA SER A 65 -10.09 14.11 -21.77
C SER A 65 -9.97 15.63 -21.64
N ASP A 66 -10.14 16.14 -20.42
CA ASP A 66 -10.15 17.57 -20.12
C ASP A 66 -8.75 18.14 -19.80
N LEU A 67 -7.74 17.28 -19.70
CA LEU A 67 -6.35 17.72 -19.55
C LEU A 67 -5.78 18.22 -20.89
N PRO A 68 -4.84 19.17 -20.90
CA PRO A 68 -4.20 19.61 -22.14
C PRO A 68 -3.44 18.46 -22.82
N PRO A 69 -3.29 18.47 -24.16
CA PRO A 69 -2.78 17.32 -24.92
C PRO A 69 -1.44 16.74 -24.43
N TRP A 70 -0.53 17.57 -23.92
CA TRP A 70 0.78 17.15 -23.39
C TRP A 70 0.75 16.50 -22.00
N LEU A 71 -0.42 16.45 -21.34
CA LEU A 71 -0.60 15.89 -20.00
C LEU A 71 -1.53 14.67 -19.98
N GLN A 72 -2.18 14.34 -21.09
CA GLN A 72 -3.13 13.22 -21.17
C GLN A 72 -2.46 11.84 -20.97
N GLY A 73 -1.12 11.78 -21.11
CA GLY A 73 -0.32 10.55 -21.10
C GLY A 73 -0.39 9.86 -22.45
N ASP A 74 0.75 9.61 -23.10
CA ASP A 74 0.76 8.85 -24.36
C ASP A 74 0.27 7.42 -24.09
N ASN A 75 -0.75 7.01 -24.84
CA ASN A 75 -1.43 5.71 -24.77
C ASN A 75 -0.58 4.56 -25.32
#